data_AF-A0A1E1V4I1-F1
#
_entry.id   AF-A0A1E1V4I1-F1
#
_cell.length_a   1.000
_cell.length_b   1.000
_cell.length_c   1.000
_cell.angle_alpha   90.00
_cell.angle_beta   90.00
_cell.angle_gamma   90.00
#
_symmetry.space_group_name_H-M   'P 1'
#
loop_
_entity.id
_entity.type
_entity.pdbx_description
1 polymer ?
#
loop_
_entity_poly.entity_id
_entity_poly.type
_entity_poly.pdbx_seq_one_letter_code
_entity_poly.pdbx_strand_id
1 'polypeptide(L)'
;MDLFEAEQDVRLDRDAVIKVMREHFLQNVASVGEVQAITAVARHNHGRLPMAVASGGSRQIVTATLEATGLTPLFDTIVTINDVERPKPDPDLFLEAARRLGIAAADCLVFEDSPEGMEAANRAGMRCIDARPHRD
;
A
#
# COMPACT_ATOMS: atom_id res chain seq x y z
N MET A 1 7.70 -7.07 -15.83
CA MET A 1 7.87 -8.45 -16.35
C MET A 1 8.17 -8.42 -17.84
N ASP A 2 7.43 -7.65 -18.62
CA ASP A 2 7.60 -7.55 -20.09
C ASP A 2 9.04 -7.21 -20.52
N LEU A 3 9.68 -6.25 -19.84
CA LEU A 3 11.09 -5.91 -20.05
C LEU A 3 12.02 -7.11 -19.79
N PHE A 4 11.79 -7.85 -18.70
CA PHE A 4 12.60 -9.02 -18.35
C PHE A 4 12.39 -10.18 -19.33
N GLU A 5 11.14 -10.45 -19.73
CA GLU A 5 10.80 -11.47 -20.74
C GLU A 5 11.48 -11.16 -22.08
N ALA A 6 11.49 -9.89 -22.49
CA ALA A 6 12.16 -9.43 -23.71
C ALA A 6 13.69 -9.51 -23.61
N GLU A 7 14.28 -9.11 -22.48
CA GLU A 7 15.73 -9.15 -22.27
C GLU A 7 16.30 -10.57 -22.17
N GLN A 8 15.53 -11.50 -21.62
CA GLN A 8 15.97 -12.88 -21.37
C GLN A 8 15.48 -13.87 -22.44
N ASP A 9 14.71 -13.41 -23.43
CA ASP A 9 14.07 -14.24 -24.46
C ASP A 9 13.29 -15.44 -23.86
N VAL A 10 12.52 -15.15 -22.80
CA VAL A 10 11.69 -16.13 -22.10
C VAL A 10 10.25 -15.68 -22.04
N ARG A 11 9.33 -16.64 -21.94
CA ARG A 11 7.94 -16.38 -21.60
C ARG A 11 7.64 -16.97 -20.24
N LEU A 12 7.25 -16.11 -19.31
CA LEU A 12 6.92 -16.50 -17.95
C LEU A 12 5.44 -16.85 -17.84
N ASP A 13 5.14 -17.92 -17.12
CA ASP A 13 3.80 -18.12 -16.58
C ASP A 13 3.60 -17.12 -15.43
N ARG A 14 2.93 -16.01 -15.75
CA ARG A 14 2.75 -14.90 -14.80
C ARG A 14 1.97 -15.31 -13.57
N ASP A 15 0.96 -16.15 -13.74
CA ASP A 15 0.13 -16.61 -12.65
C ASP A 15 0.94 -17.53 -11.72
N ALA A 16 1.74 -18.42 -12.28
CA ALA A 16 2.66 -19.24 -11.49
C ALA A 16 3.71 -18.39 -10.76
N VAL A 17 4.31 -17.40 -11.42
CA VAL A 17 5.28 -16.49 -10.80
C VAL A 17 4.67 -15.70 -9.65
N ILE A 18 3.49 -15.10 -9.86
CA ILE A 18 2.78 -14.34 -8.82
C ILE A 18 2.42 -15.26 -7.64
N LYS A 19 1.98 -16.48 -7.91
CA LYS A 19 1.66 -17.47 -6.88
C LYS A 19 2.90 -17.81 -6.04
N VAL A 20 4.00 -18.18 -6.68
CA VAL A 20 5.27 -18.52 -6.00
C VAL A 20 5.79 -17.33 -5.19
N MET A 21 5.76 -16.12 -5.77
CA MET A 21 6.18 -14.90 -5.07
C MET A 21 5.35 -14.65 -3.81
N ARG A 22 4.02 -14.81 -3.87
CA ARG A 22 3.13 -14.64 -2.71
C ARG A 22 3.37 -15.70 -1.64
N GLU A 23 3.53 -16.95 -2.03
CA GLU A 23 3.83 -18.05 -1.11
C GLU A 23 5.16 -17.79 -0.38
N HIS A 24 6.21 -17.43 -1.10
CA HIS A 24 7.49 -17.06 -0.50
C HIS A 24 7.39 -15.84 0.41
N PHE A 25 6.65 -14.80 0.00
CA PHE A 25 6.44 -13.63 0.85
C PHE A 25 5.79 -14.04 2.18
N LEU A 26 4.71 -14.82 2.14
CA LEU A 26 3.99 -15.26 3.34
C LEU A 26 4.84 -16.14 4.26
N GLN A 27 5.68 -17.01 3.69
CA GLN A 27 6.64 -17.82 4.46
C GLN A 27 7.69 -16.97 5.18
N ASN A 28 7.99 -15.77 4.67
CA ASN A 28 9.03 -14.88 5.18
C ASN A 28 8.48 -13.60 5.82
N VAL A 29 7.16 -13.49 6.01
CA VAL A 29 6.51 -12.25 6.47
C VAL A 29 7.01 -11.79 7.84
N ALA A 30 7.48 -12.72 8.67
CA ALA A 30 8.09 -12.42 9.97
C ALA A 30 9.40 -11.62 9.88
N SER A 31 10.04 -11.56 8.71
CA SER A 31 11.23 -10.72 8.47
C SER A 31 10.90 -9.31 7.99
N VAL A 32 9.62 -9.00 7.77
CA VAL A 32 9.20 -7.66 7.33
C VAL A 32 9.43 -6.66 8.46
N GLY A 33 10.20 -5.63 8.16
CA GLY A 33 10.41 -4.48 9.02
C GLY A 33 9.47 -3.33 8.66
N GLU A 34 9.28 -2.42 9.61
CA GLU A 34 8.55 -1.19 9.38
C GLU A 34 9.45 -0.04 8.92
N VAL A 35 8.86 0.89 8.17
CA VAL A 35 9.45 2.21 7.93
C VAL A 35 9.18 3.07 9.17
N GLN A 36 10.14 3.04 10.11
CA GLN A 36 10.04 3.64 11.45
C GLN A 36 9.51 5.09 11.46
N ALA A 37 9.92 5.92 10.50
CA ALA A 37 9.45 7.30 10.41
C ALA A 37 7.94 7.40 10.17
N ILE A 38 7.39 6.54 9.30
CA ILE A 38 5.96 6.52 8.96
C ILE A 38 5.15 5.91 10.10
N THR A 39 5.62 4.80 10.66
CA THR A 39 4.94 4.14 11.78
C THR A 39 4.99 4.98 13.06
N ALA A 40 6.01 5.81 13.27
CA ALA A 40 6.03 6.79 14.36
C ALA A 40 4.91 7.83 14.21
N VAL A 41 4.65 8.34 12.99
CA VAL A 41 3.52 9.24 12.72
C VAL A 41 2.19 8.53 12.98
N ALA A 42 2.04 7.29 12.52
CA ALA A 42 0.82 6.51 12.77
C ALA A 42 0.60 6.30 14.29
N ARG A 43 1.62 5.84 15.02
CA ARG A 43 1.53 5.66 16.48
C ARG A 43 1.19 6.95 17.22
N HIS A 44 1.76 8.07 16.81
CA HIS A 44 1.48 9.38 17.44
C HIS A 44 0.02 9.82 17.28
N ASN A 45 -0.62 9.45 16.18
CA ASN A 45 -1.98 9.86 15.83
C ASN A 45 -3.04 8.79 16.10
N HIS A 46 -2.64 7.58 16.51
CA HIS A 46 -3.56 6.52 16.87
C HIS A 46 -4.54 6.98 17.97
N GLY A 47 -5.84 6.83 17.72
CA GLY A 47 -6.92 7.30 18.58
C GLY A 47 -7.16 8.81 18.57
N ARG A 48 -6.41 9.58 17.76
CA ARG A 48 -6.52 11.04 17.65
C ARG A 48 -6.99 11.49 16.27
N LEU A 49 -6.55 10.80 15.22
CA LEU A 49 -6.99 11.00 13.84
C LEU A 49 -7.47 9.66 13.26
N PRO A 50 -8.50 9.68 12.39
CA PRO A 50 -8.85 8.50 11.58
C PRO A 50 -7.69 8.15 10.65
N MET A 51 -7.30 6.87 10.61
CA MET A 51 -6.18 6.40 9.80
C MET A 51 -6.52 5.13 9.04
N ALA A 52 -6.05 5.06 7.80
CA ALA A 52 -6.26 3.92 6.92
C ALA A 52 -4.94 3.42 6.30
N VAL A 53 -4.92 2.15 5.93
CA VAL A 53 -3.98 1.60 4.96
C VAL A 53 -4.65 1.56 3.59
N ALA A 54 -4.02 2.11 2.56
CA ALA A 54 -4.46 2.01 1.16
C ALA A 54 -3.33 1.44 0.28
N SER A 55 -3.39 0.14 0.01
CA SER A 55 -2.29 -0.60 -0.64
C SER A 55 -2.69 -1.26 -1.95
N GLY A 56 -1.77 -1.29 -2.92
CA GLY A 56 -1.92 -2.08 -4.15
C GLY A 56 -1.69 -3.58 -3.95
N GLY A 57 -1.25 -4.01 -2.75
CA GLY A 57 -1.10 -5.42 -2.41
C GLY A 57 -2.44 -6.13 -2.27
N SER A 58 -2.45 -7.46 -2.36
CA SER A 58 -3.65 -8.25 -2.05
C SER A 58 -3.97 -8.20 -0.56
N ARG A 59 -5.25 -8.41 -0.20
CA ARG A 59 -5.70 -8.43 1.19
C ARG A 59 -4.89 -9.40 2.05
N GLN A 60 -4.65 -10.61 1.54
CA GLN A 60 -3.86 -11.62 2.24
C GLN A 60 -2.45 -11.11 2.61
N ILE A 61 -1.76 -10.46 1.67
CA ILE A 61 -0.40 -9.95 1.86
C ILE A 61 -0.40 -8.76 2.83
N VAL A 62 -1.32 -7.82 2.65
CA VAL A 62 -1.40 -6.60 3.48
C VAL A 62 -1.76 -6.96 4.92
N THR A 63 -2.77 -7.81 5.13
CA THR A 63 -3.16 -8.26 6.47
C THR A 63 -2.02 -9.02 7.16
N ALA A 64 -1.39 -9.98 6.48
CA ALA A 64 -0.27 -10.73 7.06
C ALA A 64 0.90 -9.80 7.44
N THR A 65 1.17 -8.78 6.62
CA THR A 65 2.22 -7.79 6.90
C THR A 65 1.91 -6.96 8.15
N LEU A 66 0.68 -6.45 8.26
CA LEU A 66 0.26 -5.64 9.41
C LEU A 66 0.22 -6.46 10.70
N GLU A 67 -0.17 -7.75 10.61
CA GLU A 67 -0.18 -8.67 11.74
C GLU A 67 1.25 -8.99 12.20
N ALA A 68 2.14 -9.35 11.27
CA ALA A 68 3.54 -9.67 11.59
C ALA A 68 4.29 -8.49 12.22
N THR A 69 3.94 -7.26 11.84
CA THR A 69 4.52 -6.02 12.38
C THR A 69 3.77 -5.48 13.61
N GLY A 70 2.63 -6.07 13.96
CA GLY A 70 1.79 -5.59 15.08
C GLY A 70 1.13 -4.23 14.83
N LEU A 71 1.06 -3.77 13.58
CA LEU A 71 0.56 -2.45 13.20
C LEU A 71 -0.96 -2.43 12.94
N THR A 72 -1.60 -3.58 12.77
CA THR A 72 -3.06 -3.69 12.51
C THR A 72 -3.91 -2.79 13.42
N PRO A 73 -3.68 -2.73 14.75
CA PRO A 73 -4.54 -1.94 15.65
C PRO A 73 -4.46 -0.42 15.41
N LEU A 74 -3.46 0.08 14.69
CA LEU A 74 -3.29 1.51 14.46
C LEU A 74 -4.30 2.07 13.45
N PHE A 75 -4.92 1.23 12.62
CA PHE A 75 -5.71 1.67 11.48
C PHE A 75 -7.19 1.31 11.63
N ASP A 76 -8.08 2.28 11.42
CA ASP A 76 -9.53 2.10 11.47
C ASP A 76 -10.05 1.28 10.30
N THR A 77 -9.34 1.35 9.16
CA THR A 77 -9.69 0.59 7.97
C THR A 77 -8.47 0.24 7.12
N ILE A 78 -8.61 -0.84 6.36
CA ILE A 78 -7.63 -1.30 5.38
C ILE A 78 -8.36 -1.40 4.05
N VAL A 79 -7.79 -0.81 3.01
CA VAL A 79 -8.24 -0.90 1.61
C VAL A 79 -7.11 -1.49 0.79
N THR A 80 -7.42 -2.52 0.02
CA THR A 80 -6.46 -3.23 -0.84
C THR A 80 -6.91 -3.20 -2.29
N ILE A 81 -6.10 -3.75 -3.19
CA ILE A 81 -6.48 -3.93 -4.60
C ILE A 81 -7.74 -4.79 -4.78
N ASN A 82 -8.11 -5.60 -3.77
CA ASN A 82 -9.33 -6.40 -3.80
C ASN A 82 -10.60 -5.58 -3.51
N ASP A 83 -10.46 -4.36 -3.02
CA ASP A 83 -11.57 -3.47 -2.64
C ASP A 83 -11.98 -2.49 -3.75
N VAL A 84 -11.23 -2.44 -4.86
CA VAL A 84 -11.40 -1.43 -5.92
C VAL A 84 -11.41 -2.05 -7.30
N GLU A 85 -12.10 -1.39 -8.24
CA GLU A 85 -12.17 -1.82 -9.64
C GLU A 85 -10.89 -1.43 -10.40
N ARG A 86 -10.40 -0.21 -10.19
CA ARG A 86 -9.22 0.31 -10.86
C ARG A 86 -8.03 0.46 -9.89
N PRO A 87 -6.89 -0.20 -10.14
CA PRO A 87 -5.70 -0.04 -9.32
C PRO A 87 -5.02 1.32 -9.59
N LYS A 88 -4.02 1.65 -8.76
CA LYS A 88 -3.12 2.79 -9.01
C LYS A 88 -2.57 2.70 -10.45
N PRO A 89 -2.46 3.81 -11.20
CA PRO A 89 -2.56 5.21 -10.75
C PRO A 89 -3.98 5.78 -10.68
N ASP A 90 -5.04 4.98 -10.84
CA ASP A 90 -6.40 5.47 -10.58
C ASP A 90 -6.63 5.77 -9.09
N PRO A 91 -7.46 6.79 -8.76
CA PRO A 91 -7.59 7.29 -7.38
C PRO A 91 -8.44 6.40 -6.48
N ASP A 92 -9.09 5.37 -7.03
CA ASP A 92 -10.10 4.53 -6.38
C ASP A 92 -9.66 4.01 -5.00
N LEU A 93 -8.41 3.59 -4.85
CA LEU A 93 -7.85 3.06 -3.59
C LEU A 93 -7.87 4.10 -2.47
N PHE A 94 -7.52 5.35 -2.78
CA PHE A 94 -7.51 6.44 -1.81
C PHE A 94 -8.91 6.98 -1.55
N LEU A 95 -9.74 7.11 -2.60
CA LEU A 95 -11.12 7.55 -2.46
C LEU A 95 -11.94 6.57 -1.62
N GLU A 96 -11.72 5.26 -1.79
CA GLU A 96 -12.38 4.23 -0.98
C GLU A 96 -11.91 4.29 0.48
N ALA A 97 -10.62 4.54 0.73
CA ALA A 97 -10.11 4.75 2.09
C ALA A 97 -10.77 5.96 2.77
N ALA A 98 -10.80 7.12 2.09
CA ALA A 98 -11.47 8.32 2.58
C ALA A 98 -12.96 8.08 2.85
N ARG A 99 -13.66 7.38 1.95
CA ARG A 99 -15.07 7.01 2.12
C ARG A 99 -15.29 6.15 3.37
N ARG A 100 -14.44 5.14 3.61
CA ARG A 100 -14.53 4.27 4.80
C ARG A 100 -14.21 5.02 6.10
N LEU A 101 -13.30 5.99 6.05
CA LEU A 101 -12.99 6.87 7.19
C LEU A 101 -14.07 7.93 7.43
N GLY A 102 -14.95 8.19 6.45
CA GLY A 102 -15.93 9.29 6.52
C GLY A 102 -15.30 10.67 6.42
N ILE A 103 -14.13 10.79 5.76
CA ILE A 103 -13.36 12.03 5.62
C ILE A 103 -13.37 12.47 4.16
N ALA A 104 -13.43 13.79 3.92
CA ALA A 104 -13.32 14.33 2.57
C ALA A 104 -11.89 14.14 2.04
N ALA A 105 -11.74 13.78 0.77
CA ALA A 105 -10.41 13.50 0.21
C ALA A 105 -9.43 14.68 0.35
N ALA A 106 -9.90 15.93 0.21
CA ALA A 106 -9.08 17.13 0.39
C ALA A 106 -8.51 17.29 1.81
N ASP A 107 -9.13 16.67 2.82
CA ASP A 107 -8.68 16.69 4.21
C ASP A 107 -7.74 15.50 4.53
N CYS A 108 -7.52 14.59 3.59
CA CYS A 108 -6.61 13.47 3.74
C CYS A 108 -5.15 13.86 3.42
N LEU A 109 -4.22 13.21 4.11
CA LEU A 109 -2.78 13.26 3.87
C LEU A 109 -2.28 11.83 3.63
N VAL A 110 -1.68 11.60 2.46
CA VAL A 110 -1.15 10.30 2.04
C VAL A 110 0.36 10.26 2.26
N PHE A 111 0.87 9.15 2.77
CA PHE A 111 2.29 8.80 2.74
C PHE A 111 2.49 7.70 1.70
N GLU A 112 3.29 7.95 0.67
CA GLU A 112 3.47 7.05 -0.47
C GLU A 112 4.90 7.03 -0.97
N ASP A 113 5.37 5.89 -1.44
CA ASP A 113 6.73 5.65 -1.92
C ASP A 113 6.79 5.23 -3.40
N SER A 114 5.63 5.06 -4.06
CA SER A 114 5.53 4.67 -5.46
C SER A 114 5.10 5.85 -6.36
N PRO A 115 5.68 6.02 -7.56
CA PRO A 115 5.23 7.03 -8.52
C PRO A 115 3.74 6.91 -8.87
N GLU A 116 3.26 5.68 -9.09
CA GLU A 116 1.85 5.40 -9.39
C GLU A 116 0.93 5.73 -8.20
N GLY A 117 1.39 5.51 -6.97
CA GLY A 117 0.66 5.85 -5.76
C GLY A 117 0.59 7.36 -5.52
N MET A 118 1.68 8.08 -5.71
CA MET A 118 1.68 9.55 -5.61
C MET A 118 0.75 10.18 -6.67
N GLU A 119 0.76 9.66 -7.89
CA GLU A 119 -0.16 10.09 -8.95
C GLU A 119 -1.63 9.80 -8.58
N ALA A 120 -1.92 8.60 -8.06
CA ALA A 120 -3.26 8.26 -7.59
C ALA A 120 -3.74 9.16 -6.43
N ALA A 121 -2.86 9.53 -5.50
CA ALA A 121 -3.18 10.45 -4.41
C ALA A 121 -3.51 11.86 -4.94
N ASN A 122 -2.72 12.34 -5.90
CA ASN A 122 -2.97 13.62 -6.58
C ASN A 122 -4.31 13.61 -7.33
N ARG A 123 -4.60 12.55 -8.09
CA ARG A 123 -5.90 12.39 -8.79
C ARG A 123 -7.09 12.29 -7.83
N ALA A 124 -6.87 11.77 -6.63
CA ALA A 124 -7.88 11.75 -5.58
C ALA A 124 -8.10 13.13 -4.92
N GLY A 125 -7.30 14.14 -5.27
CA GLY A 125 -7.34 15.47 -4.65
C GLY A 125 -6.75 15.49 -3.24
N MET A 126 -5.89 14.53 -2.90
CA MET A 126 -5.26 14.43 -1.58
C MET A 126 -3.85 15.03 -1.59
N ARG A 127 -3.42 15.56 -0.43
CA ARG A 127 -2.01 15.92 -0.23
C ARG A 127 -1.19 14.64 -0.08
N CYS A 128 0.01 14.61 -0.65
CA CYS A 128 0.91 13.46 -0.61
C CYS A 128 2.29 13.87 -0.09
N ILE A 129 2.82 13.10 0.86
CA ILE A 129 4.22 13.14 1.30
C ILE A 129 4.94 11.95 0.68
N ASP A 130 6.03 12.23 -0.01
CA ASP A 130 6.95 11.21 -0.51
C ASP A 130 7.65 10.53 0.66
N ALA A 131 7.42 9.22 0.81
CA ALA A 131 7.93 8.38 1.87
C ALA A 131 9.20 7.60 1.47
N ARG A 132 9.75 7.85 0.27
CA ARG A 132 11.02 7.24 -0.14
C ARG A 132 12.16 7.75 0.75
N PRO A 133 13.19 6.92 1.01
CA PRO A 133 14.40 7.40 1.67
C PRO A 133 15.03 8.56 0.89
N HIS A 134 15.44 9.60 1.60
CA HIS A 134 16.25 10.66 1.00
C HIS A 134 17.52 10.04 0.43
N ARG A 135 17.78 10.26 -0.86
CA ARG A 135 19.05 9.93 -1.51
C ARG A 135 19.83 11.23 -1.63
N ASP A 136 20.98 11.27 -0.98
CA ASP A 136 21.95 12.36 -1.11
C ASP A 136 22.49 12.49 -2.54
#